data_AF-A0A1V1V1J8-F1
#
_entry.id   AF-A0A1V1V1J8-F1
#
_cell.length_a   1.000
_cell.length_b   1.000
_cell.length_c   1.000
_cell.angle_alpha   90.00
_cell.angle_beta   90.00
_cell.angle_gamma   90.00
#
_symmetry.space_group_name_H-M   'P 1'
#
loop_
_entity.id
_entity.type
_entity.pdbx_description
1 polymer ?
#
loop_
_entity_poly.entity_id
_entity_poly.type
_entity_poly.pdbx_seq_one_letter_code
_entity_poly.pdbx_strand_id
1 'polypeptide(L)'
;MRNRTLALSALAVAAALAGCAEPSVADPRDKAQTANDDDCAVIAAVAREHYRFGPEETPPPLRLGEDDDGWKPDCDWARYGVSFPLIYGEAANGAAKDDRPEFRWVEFKRPRYDAEGATIDAGVMQGPRAGIGVTCRLRRGAAGWTLTACRDTWVS
;
A
#
# COMPACT_ATOMS: atom_id res chain seq x y z
N MET A 1 -0.19 -10.03 69.41
CA MET A 1 0.23 -11.33 69.96
C MET A 1 0.35 -12.30 68.79
N ARG A 2 1.51 -13.00 68.67
CA ARG A 2 1.77 -14.34 68.06
C ARG A 2 1.03 -14.71 66.75
N ASN A 3 1.65 -15.21 65.68
CA ASN A 3 2.83 -16.05 65.59
C ASN A 3 3.34 -16.14 64.13
N ARG A 4 4.63 -16.41 64.02
CA ARG A 4 5.44 -16.71 62.82
C ARG A 4 4.98 -17.99 62.10
N THR A 5 5.11 -18.08 60.78
CA THR A 5 5.86 -19.18 60.11
C THR A 5 6.22 -18.80 58.67
N LEU A 6 7.51 -18.82 58.37
CA LEU A 6 8.10 -18.84 57.02
C LEU A 6 7.94 -20.26 56.44
N ALA A 7 7.52 -20.39 55.19
CA ALA A 7 7.74 -21.60 54.41
C ALA A 7 8.25 -21.20 53.02
N LEU A 8 9.57 -21.28 52.85
CA LEU A 8 10.19 -21.38 51.53
C LEU A 8 9.70 -22.67 50.88
N SER A 9 9.25 -22.60 49.63
CA SER A 9 9.10 -23.77 48.78
C SER A 9 9.53 -23.37 47.37
N ALA A 10 10.82 -23.58 47.12
CA ALA A 10 11.39 -23.56 45.78
C ALA A 10 10.98 -24.87 45.09
N LEU A 11 10.12 -24.79 44.08
CA LEU A 11 10.03 -25.83 43.06
C LEU A 11 10.64 -25.30 41.77
N ALA A 12 11.86 -25.74 41.51
CA ALA A 12 12.45 -25.73 40.19
C ALA A 12 11.71 -26.77 39.33
N VAL A 13 11.05 -26.33 38.27
CA VAL A 13 10.74 -27.19 37.13
C VAL A 13 11.33 -26.52 35.89
N ALA A 14 12.49 -27.03 35.51
CA ALA A 14 13.07 -26.79 34.20
C ALA A 14 12.28 -27.60 33.17
N ALA A 15 11.65 -26.91 32.23
CA ALA A 15 11.30 -27.47 30.93
C ALA A 15 11.53 -26.37 29.89
N ALA A 16 12.80 -26.20 29.51
CA ALA A 16 13.17 -25.45 28.34
C ALA A 16 12.68 -26.21 27.11
N LEU A 17 11.47 -25.89 26.65
CA LEU A 17 11.06 -26.20 25.28
C LEU A 17 11.79 -25.23 24.36
N ALA A 18 13.06 -25.53 24.09
CA ALA A 18 13.76 -25.05 22.92
C ALA A 18 13.14 -25.75 21.69
N GLY A 19 11.93 -25.33 21.34
CA GLY A 19 11.38 -25.58 20.02
C GLY A 19 12.19 -24.75 19.05
N CYS A 20 13.19 -25.37 18.43
CA CYS A 20 13.75 -24.87 17.19
C CYS A 20 12.60 -24.87 16.18
N ALA A 21 11.89 -23.74 16.06
CA ALA A 21 11.12 -23.47 14.87
C ALA A 21 12.13 -23.48 13.72
N GLU A 22 12.15 -24.56 12.96
CA GLU A 22 12.87 -24.58 11.69
C GLU A 22 12.40 -23.34 10.91
N PRO A 23 13.30 -22.46 10.46
CA PRO A 23 12.91 -21.36 9.61
C PRO A 23 12.31 -21.98 8.37
N SER A 24 10.98 -21.92 8.28
CA SER A 24 10.27 -22.33 7.08
C SER A 24 10.90 -21.54 5.94
N VAL A 25 11.50 -22.23 4.99
CA VAL A 25 12.05 -21.60 3.79
C VAL A 25 10.86 -20.97 3.08
N ALA A 26 10.66 -19.68 3.32
CA ALA A 26 9.54 -18.94 2.76
C ALA A 26 9.54 -19.15 1.25
N ASP A 27 8.44 -19.69 0.72
CA ASP A 27 8.29 -19.92 -0.71
C ASP A 27 8.50 -18.56 -1.42
N PRO A 28 9.34 -18.49 -2.46
CA PRO A 28 9.44 -17.28 -3.28
C PRO A 28 8.08 -16.74 -3.74
N ARG A 29 7.07 -17.61 -3.89
CA ARG A 29 5.68 -17.23 -4.19
C ARG A 29 5.01 -16.48 -3.04
N ASP A 30 5.26 -16.87 -1.79
CA ASP A 30 4.72 -16.17 -0.62
C ASP A 30 5.32 -14.76 -0.51
N LYS A 31 6.61 -14.63 -0.83
CA LYS A 31 7.29 -13.33 -0.87
C LYS A 31 6.75 -12.42 -1.98
N ALA A 32 6.51 -12.96 -3.17
CA ALA A 32 5.93 -12.21 -4.28
C ALA A 32 4.49 -11.80 -3.99
N GLN A 33 3.68 -12.68 -3.40
CA GLN A 33 2.30 -12.36 -2.99
C GLN A 33 2.29 -11.28 -1.92
N THR A 34 3.16 -11.38 -0.91
CA THR A 34 3.26 -10.37 0.16
C THR A 34 3.67 -9.01 -0.41
N ALA A 35 4.58 -8.97 -1.39
CA ALA A 35 4.98 -7.75 -2.05
C ALA A 35 3.81 -7.10 -2.83
N ASN A 36 3.02 -7.89 -3.55
CA ASN A 36 1.81 -7.40 -4.22
C ASN A 36 0.78 -6.86 -3.21
N ASP A 37 0.52 -7.60 -2.12
CA ASP A 37 -0.44 -7.18 -1.08
C ASP A 37 -0.01 -5.87 -0.40
N ASP A 38 1.29 -5.69 -0.14
CA ASP A 38 1.86 -4.46 0.41
C ASP A 38 1.81 -3.32 -0.61
N ASP A 39 2.04 -3.57 -1.91
CA ASP A 39 1.93 -2.56 -2.98
C ASP A 39 0.49 -2.02 -3.06
N CYS A 40 -0.49 -2.94 -3.13
CA CYS A 40 -1.92 -2.60 -3.17
C CYS A 40 -2.33 -1.76 -1.94
N ALA A 41 -1.86 -2.16 -0.75
CA ALA A 41 -2.19 -1.47 0.49
C ALA A 41 -1.57 -0.06 0.58
N VAL A 42 -0.34 0.12 0.10
CA VAL A 42 0.32 1.43 0.03
C VAL A 42 -0.41 2.36 -0.93
N ILE A 43 -0.72 1.90 -2.14
CA ILE A 43 -1.47 2.67 -3.14
C ILE A 43 -2.83 3.10 -2.58
N ALA A 44 -3.56 2.16 -1.98
CA ALA A 44 -4.86 2.44 -1.41
C ALA A 44 -4.79 3.43 -0.23
N ALA A 45 -3.74 3.37 0.60
CA ALA A 45 -3.53 4.34 1.66
C ALA A 45 -3.34 5.76 1.09
N VAL A 46 -2.52 5.95 0.05
CA VAL A 46 -2.37 7.27 -0.60
C VAL A 46 -3.68 7.72 -1.25
N ALA A 47 -4.37 6.84 -1.96
CA ALA A 47 -5.66 7.13 -2.59
C ALA A 47 -6.68 7.67 -1.58
N ARG A 48 -6.81 7.05 -0.41
CA ARG A 48 -7.76 7.50 0.64
C ARG A 48 -7.27 8.70 1.42
N GLU A 49 -6.00 8.73 1.81
CA GLU A 49 -5.51 9.70 2.80
C GLU A 49 -5.06 11.01 2.15
N HIS A 50 -4.45 10.95 0.97
CA HIS A 50 -4.00 12.14 0.24
C HIS A 50 -5.08 12.63 -0.74
N TYR A 51 -5.56 11.75 -1.62
CA TYR A 51 -6.53 12.14 -2.66
C TYR A 51 -8.00 12.06 -2.22
N ARG A 52 -8.28 11.52 -1.03
CA ARG A 52 -9.63 11.37 -0.47
C ARG A 52 -10.58 10.50 -1.29
N PHE A 53 -10.06 9.68 -2.19
CA PHE A 53 -10.87 8.78 -3.01
C PHE A 53 -11.66 7.80 -2.14
N GLY A 54 -12.93 7.62 -2.49
CA GLY A 54 -13.86 6.79 -1.74
C GLY A 54 -15.31 6.97 -2.24
N PRO A 55 -16.32 6.63 -1.42
CA PRO A 55 -17.72 6.75 -1.80
C PRO A 55 -18.16 8.20 -2.10
N GLU A 56 -17.52 9.19 -1.48
CA GLU A 56 -17.84 10.60 -1.62
C GLU A 56 -17.06 11.29 -2.75
N GLU A 57 -15.83 10.82 -3.04
CA GLU A 57 -14.96 11.35 -4.09
C GLU A 57 -14.57 10.20 -5.03
N THR A 58 -15.20 10.16 -6.19
CA THR A 58 -14.96 9.09 -7.18
C THR A 58 -13.58 9.29 -7.83
N PRO A 59 -12.68 8.29 -7.77
CA PRO A 59 -11.37 8.43 -8.40
C PRO A 59 -11.49 8.46 -9.92
N PRO A 60 -10.58 9.18 -10.61
CA PRO A 60 -10.40 9.01 -12.04
C PRO A 60 -9.86 7.59 -12.35
N PRO A 61 -9.80 7.18 -13.63
CA PRO A 61 -9.14 5.95 -14.03
C PRO A 61 -7.72 5.83 -13.45
N LEU A 62 -7.36 4.63 -13.02
CA LEU A 62 -6.06 4.32 -12.41
C LEU A 62 -5.06 3.93 -13.49
N ARG A 63 -3.92 4.63 -13.55
CA ARG A 63 -2.72 4.16 -14.23
C ARG A 63 -1.73 3.63 -13.19
N LEU A 64 -1.31 2.39 -13.36
CA LEU A 64 -0.11 1.89 -12.67
C LEU A 64 1.06 2.27 -13.55
N GLY A 65 1.96 3.11 -13.02
CA GLY A 65 3.10 3.60 -13.78
C GLY A 65 3.96 2.43 -14.21
N GLU A 66 4.12 2.30 -15.53
CA GLU A 66 4.99 1.29 -16.11
C GLU A 66 6.43 1.79 -15.91
N ASP A 67 7.06 1.34 -14.83
CA ASP A 67 8.51 1.22 -14.83
C ASP A 67 8.86 0.08 -15.82
N ASP A 68 10.03 0.13 -16.47
CA ASP A 68 10.43 -0.71 -17.63
C ASP A 68 10.42 -2.25 -17.37
N ASP A 69 10.00 -2.69 -16.19
CA ASP A 69 10.02 -4.08 -15.74
C ASP A 69 8.64 -4.75 -15.68
N GLY A 70 7.58 -4.10 -16.16
CA GLY A 70 6.25 -4.70 -16.30
C GLY A 70 5.47 -4.84 -15.00
N TRP A 71 5.77 -4.02 -13.99
CA TRP A 71 5.04 -3.96 -12.73
C TRP A 71 3.51 -3.79 -12.90
N LYS A 72 2.73 -4.80 -12.52
CA LYS A 72 1.25 -4.78 -12.53
C LYS A 72 0.70 -5.61 -11.37
N PRO A 73 0.63 -5.07 -10.13
CA PRO A 73 0.05 -5.79 -9.01
C PRO A 73 -1.42 -6.08 -9.26
N ASP A 74 -1.86 -7.29 -8.89
CA ASP A 74 -3.26 -7.71 -8.94
C ASP A 74 -3.94 -7.38 -7.61
N CYS A 75 -4.75 -6.33 -7.61
CA CYS A 75 -5.28 -5.72 -6.39
C CYS A 75 -6.80 -5.79 -6.33
N ASP A 76 -7.33 -6.40 -5.27
CA ASP A 76 -8.72 -6.20 -4.87
C ASP A 76 -8.85 -4.86 -4.13
N TRP A 77 -9.03 -3.78 -4.90
CA TRP A 77 -9.13 -2.42 -4.36
C TRP A 77 -10.27 -2.26 -3.35
N ALA A 78 -11.39 -2.96 -3.57
CA ALA A 78 -12.56 -2.85 -2.73
C ALA A 78 -12.28 -3.31 -1.29
N ARG A 79 -11.42 -4.32 -1.11
CA ARG A 79 -10.91 -4.75 0.20
C ARG A 79 -10.25 -3.61 0.99
N TYR A 80 -9.66 -2.65 0.28
CA TYR A 80 -9.02 -1.48 0.87
C TYR A 80 -9.93 -0.25 0.91
N GLY A 81 -11.23 -0.37 0.62
CA GLY A 81 -12.17 0.74 0.70
C GLY A 81 -11.99 1.81 -0.37
N VAL A 82 -11.36 1.46 -1.50
CA VAL A 82 -11.26 2.29 -2.70
C VAL A 82 -11.75 1.50 -3.91
N SER A 83 -12.28 2.19 -4.91
CA SER A 83 -12.70 1.54 -6.15
C SER A 83 -12.33 2.43 -7.32
N PHE A 84 -11.41 1.95 -8.16
CA PHE A 84 -11.06 2.63 -9.40
C PHE A 84 -12.02 2.17 -10.50
N PRO A 85 -12.71 3.09 -11.19
CA PRO A 85 -13.74 2.71 -12.16
C PRO A 85 -13.15 1.96 -13.36
N LEU A 86 -11.91 2.28 -13.74
CA LEU A 86 -11.20 1.69 -14.89
C LEU A 86 -9.68 1.73 -14.65
N ILE A 87 -8.95 0.84 -15.32
CA ILE A 87 -7.50 0.97 -15.50
C ILE A 87 -7.21 1.78 -16.78
N TYR A 88 -6.38 2.81 -16.68
CA TYR A 88 -5.97 3.67 -17.78
C TYR A 88 -5.15 2.87 -18.80
N GLY A 89 -5.50 2.99 -20.09
CA GLY A 89 -5.10 2.05 -21.14
C GLY A 89 -6.30 1.26 -21.64
N GLU A 90 -7.01 0.54 -20.75
CA GLU A 90 -8.31 -0.05 -21.07
C GLU A 90 -9.35 1.05 -21.32
N ALA A 91 -9.36 2.08 -20.45
CA ALA A 91 -10.21 3.26 -20.61
C ALA A 91 -9.91 4.06 -21.91
N ALA A 92 -8.65 4.04 -22.39
CA ALA A 92 -8.23 4.76 -23.58
C ALA A 92 -8.62 4.03 -24.89
N ASN A 93 -8.92 2.73 -24.81
CA ASN A 93 -9.36 1.90 -25.94
C ASN A 93 -10.90 1.89 -26.12
N GLY A 94 -11.65 2.52 -25.22
CA GLY A 94 -13.10 2.73 -25.37
C GLY A 94 -13.39 3.77 -26.46
N ALA A 95 -14.40 3.50 -27.31
CA ALA A 95 -14.82 4.46 -28.33
C ALA A 95 -15.15 5.81 -27.66
N ALA A 96 -14.38 6.85 -28.02
CA ALA A 96 -14.61 8.22 -27.55
C ALA A 96 -16.04 8.63 -27.92
N LYS A 97 -16.94 8.59 -26.93
CA LYS A 97 -18.28 9.16 -27.07
C LYS A 97 -18.17 10.65 -26.78
N ASP A 98 -18.30 11.42 -27.86
CA ASP A 98 -18.39 12.87 -27.92
C ASP A 98 -17.16 13.68 -27.50
N ASP A 99 -16.94 14.75 -28.25
CA ASP A 99 -15.90 15.77 -28.22
C ASP A 99 -14.91 15.73 -27.02
N ARG A 100 -13.71 15.22 -27.33
CA ARG A 100 -12.46 15.30 -26.56
C ARG A 100 -12.60 14.80 -25.11
N PRO A 101 -12.31 13.52 -24.81
CA PRO A 101 -12.18 13.10 -23.43
C PRO A 101 -11.07 13.94 -22.78
N GLU A 102 -11.40 14.66 -21.70
CA GLU A 102 -10.38 15.05 -20.74
C GLU A 102 -9.71 13.75 -20.29
N PHE A 103 -8.51 13.47 -20.81
CA PHE A 103 -7.74 12.31 -20.40
C PHE A 103 -7.22 12.58 -18.99
N ARG A 104 -8.09 12.52 -17.98
CA ARG A 104 -7.71 12.64 -16.59
C ARG A 104 -7.51 11.24 -16.01
N TRP A 105 -6.36 10.99 -15.42
CA TRP A 105 -6.10 9.74 -14.69
C TRP A 105 -5.30 10.05 -13.44
N VAL A 106 -5.39 9.15 -12.47
CA VAL A 106 -4.44 9.12 -11.35
C VAL A 106 -3.38 8.08 -11.68
N GLU A 107 -2.13 8.45 -11.49
CA GLU A 107 -1.00 7.55 -11.68
C GLU A 107 -0.31 7.27 -10.34
N PHE A 108 -0.01 6.00 -10.10
CA PHE A 108 0.82 5.56 -8.97
C PHE A 108 2.01 4.78 -9.51
N LYS A 109 3.22 5.15 -9.10
CA LYS A 109 4.45 4.39 -9.37
C LYS A 109 4.60 3.23 -8.40
N ARG A 110 5.51 2.30 -8.68
CA ARG A 110 5.85 1.22 -7.76
C ARG A 110 6.33 1.79 -6.41
N PRO A 111 5.77 1.36 -5.28
CA PRO A 111 6.31 1.68 -3.96
C PRO A 111 7.76 1.23 -3.80
N ARG A 112 8.56 2.05 -3.10
CA ARG A 112 9.91 1.71 -2.69
C ARG A 112 9.95 1.53 -1.18
N TYR A 113 10.40 0.37 -0.73
CA TYR A 113 10.43 -0.01 0.68
C TYR A 113 11.82 0.14 1.27
N ASP A 114 11.89 0.60 2.51
CA ASP A 114 13.10 0.69 3.31
C ASP A 114 12.79 0.36 4.80
N ALA A 115 13.78 0.57 5.68
CA ALA A 115 13.66 0.22 7.09
C ALA A 115 12.61 1.03 7.87
N GLU A 116 12.20 2.21 7.37
CA GLU A 116 11.23 3.08 8.08
C GLU A 116 9.84 3.05 7.44
N GLY A 117 9.70 2.46 6.24
CA GLY A 117 8.39 2.24 5.63
C GLY A 117 8.45 2.17 4.10
N ALA A 118 7.56 2.92 3.46
CA ALA A 118 7.41 2.95 2.01
C ALA A 118 7.37 4.39 1.50
N THR A 119 7.96 4.61 0.33
CA THR A 119 7.86 5.86 -0.42
C THR A 119 7.25 5.57 -1.78
N ILE A 120 6.27 6.36 -2.19
CA ILE A 120 5.58 6.20 -3.48
C ILE A 120 5.43 7.56 -4.16
N ASP A 121 5.66 7.57 -5.46
CA ASP A 121 5.37 8.72 -6.32
C ASP A 121 3.99 8.53 -6.95
N ALA A 122 3.16 9.57 -6.88
CA ALA A 122 1.80 9.57 -7.40
C ALA A 122 1.48 10.90 -8.07
N GLY A 123 0.45 10.96 -8.91
CA GLY A 123 0.02 12.21 -9.53
C GLY A 123 -1.33 12.12 -10.19
N VAL A 124 -1.98 13.28 -10.34
CA VAL A 124 -3.18 13.41 -11.19
C VAL A 124 -2.73 14.07 -12.49
N MET A 125 -2.95 13.36 -13.59
CA MET A 125 -2.63 13.82 -14.93
C MET A 125 -3.88 14.41 -15.59
N GLN A 126 -3.71 15.45 -16.38
CA GLN A 126 -4.73 16.00 -17.28
C GLN A 126 -4.14 16.03 -18.70
N GLY A 127 -4.32 14.93 -19.42
CA GLY A 127 -3.69 14.70 -20.70
C GLY A 127 -2.19 14.41 -20.58
N PRO A 128 -1.50 14.26 -21.72
CA PRO A 128 -0.09 13.86 -21.76
C PRO A 128 0.89 14.97 -21.34
N ARG A 129 0.41 16.20 -21.06
CA ARG A 129 1.26 17.39 -20.90
C ARG A 129 1.01 18.19 -19.63
N ALA A 130 -0.07 17.92 -18.89
CA ALA A 130 -0.40 18.65 -17.68
C ALA A 130 -0.68 17.68 -16.54
N GLY A 131 -0.37 18.10 -15.32
CA GLY A 131 -0.62 17.32 -14.12
C GLY A 131 0.08 17.88 -12.89
N ILE A 132 -0.17 17.23 -11.77
CA ILE A 132 0.46 17.54 -10.49
C ILE A 132 0.90 16.23 -9.86
N GLY A 133 2.17 16.17 -9.47
CA GLY A 133 2.77 15.01 -8.81
C GLY A 133 3.09 15.27 -7.35
N VAL A 134 3.09 14.18 -6.58
CA VAL A 134 3.50 14.13 -5.17
C VAL A 134 4.42 12.93 -4.93
N THR A 135 5.32 13.06 -3.96
CA THR A 135 5.99 11.93 -3.31
C THR A 135 5.41 11.81 -1.91
N CYS A 136 4.88 10.64 -1.60
CA CYS A 136 4.31 10.34 -0.30
C CYS A 136 5.17 9.33 0.47
N ARG A 137 5.34 9.58 1.77
CA ARG A 137 5.96 8.68 2.74
C ARG A 137 4.88 8.02 3.57
N LEU A 138 5.02 6.71 3.76
CA LEU A 138 4.11 5.89 4.54
C LEU A 138 4.91 5.07 5.54
N ARG A 139 4.27 4.77 6.67
CA ARG A 139 4.79 3.84 7.68
C ARG A 139 3.85 2.65 7.81
N ARG A 140 4.42 1.47 8.10
CA ARG A 140 3.65 0.28 8.45
C ARG A 140 3.30 0.32 9.94
N GLY A 141 2.02 0.19 10.27
CA GLY A 141 1.51 0.10 11.64
C GLY A 141 0.61 -1.12 11.83
N ALA A 142 0.08 -1.28 13.04
CA ALA A 142 -0.81 -2.40 13.38
C ALA A 142 -2.12 -2.41 12.55
N ALA A 143 -2.58 -1.23 12.12
CA ALA A 143 -3.77 -1.07 11.28
C ALA A 143 -3.45 -1.10 9.76
N GLY A 144 -2.22 -1.44 9.37
CA GLY A 144 -1.75 -1.40 7.99
C GLY A 144 -0.88 -0.17 7.69
N TRP A 145 -0.85 0.25 6.43
CA TRP A 145 -0.07 1.39 5.97
C TRP A 145 -0.78 2.70 6.27
N THR A 146 -0.03 3.70 6.75
CA THR A 146 -0.56 5.04 7.05
C THR A 146 0.35 6.10 6.47
N LEU A 147 -0.25 7.14 5.89
CA LEU A 147 0.46 8.29 5.35
C LEU A 147 1.11 9.09 6.47
N THR A 148 2.38 9.45 6.30
CA THR A 148 3.10 10.31 7.25
C THR A 148 3.35 11.71 6.68
N ALA A 149 3.65 11.80 5.39
CA ALA A 149 3.84 13.06 4.69
C ALA A 149 3.64 12.88 3.18
N CYS A 150 3.21 13.94 2.51
CA CYS A 150 3.32 14.08 1.05
C CYS A 150 3.92 15.44 0.73
N ARG A 151 4.72 15.49 -0.33
CA ARG A 151 5.29 16.72 -0.87
C ARG A 151 5.05 16.78 -2.37
N ASP A 152 4.72 17.96 -2.86
CA ASP A 152 4.61 18.19 -4.29
C ASP A 152 5.98 17.99 -4.95
N THR A 153 6.00 17.36 -6.12
CA THR A 153 7.23 17.04 -6.85
C THR A 153 7.35 17.81 -8.14
N TRP A 154 6.25 17.97 -8.86
CA TRP A 154 6.19 18.69 -10.11
C TRP A 154 4.78 19.20 -10.39
N VAL A 155 4.71 20.29 -11.14
CA VAL A 155 3.50 20.88 -11.70
C VAL A 155 3.86 21.28 -13.13
N SER A 156 3.08 20.86 -14.12
CA SER A 156 3.34 21.10 -15.55
C SER A 156 2.19 21.80 -16.24
#